data_AF-A0A401LU96-F1
#
_entry.id   AF-A0A401LU96-F1
#
_cell.length_a   1.000
_cell.length_b   1.000
_cell.length_c   1.000
_cell.angle_alpha   90.00
_cell.angle_beta   90.00
_cell.angle_gamma   90.00
#
_symmetry.space_group_name_H-M   'P 1'
#
loop_
_entity.id
_entity.type
_entity.pdbx_description
1 polymer ?
#
loop_
_entity_poly.entity_id
_entity_poly.type
_entity_poly.pdbx_seq_one_letter_code
_entity_poly.pdbx_strand_id
1 'polypeptide(L)'
;MVAIVGQRTLAVLAWYKVAKENLSSAELLLKNKKVSHAIFFIQQCVECIVKGVFLESGVLNNDTTRQISHSPEDAYKLLYKQLDYSCGIYYCEEIPRQLNKGISFEEKLRISANIANQFTEDYERNLKNASCDANNIADMDPIALGLPPSATQLQCYLCFLITMYNMNMLLLFSCLFSHKVEQNAGYPQINAQKIVVPSDVFNTLTIEKGLQTIIPILTKILNDIIGLTIL
;
A
#
# COMPACT_ATOMS: atom_id res chain seq x y z
N MET A 1 9.90 -8.29 -19.45
CA MET A 1 9.60 -7.57 -18.20
C MET A 1 8.10 -7.67 -17.97
N VAL A 2 7.63 -7.98 -16.76
CA VAL A 2 6.20 -7.94 -16.46
C VAL A 2 5.75 -6.48 -16.45
N ALA A 3 4.56 -6.22 -16.99
CA ALA A 3 4.01 -4.87 -16.99
C ALA A 3 3.69 -4.46 -15.55
N ILE A 4 4.29 -3.36 -15.10
CA ILE A 4 3.99 -2.75 -13.81
C ILE A 4 2.61 -2.08 -13.88
N VAL A 5 2.28 -1.53 -15.06
CA VAL A 5 0.96 -1.02 -15.42
C VAL A 5 0.46 -1.85 -16.60
N GLY A 6 -0.38 -2.84 -16.33
CA GLY A 6 -1.01 -3.66 -17.37
C GLY A 6 -2.38 -3.12 -17.79
N GLN A 7 -3.32 -4.02 -18.07
CA GLN A 7 -4.61 -3.62 -18.66
C GLN A 7 -5.63 -3.22 -17.58
N ARG A 8 -6.11 -1.97 -17.64
CA ARG A 8 -7.22 -1.47 -16.81
C ARG A 8 -8.57 -1.98 -17.28
N THR A 9 -8.84 -3.26 -17.00
CA THR A 9 -10.16 -3.85 -17.24
C THR A 9 -11.22 -3.22 -16.32
N LEU A 10 -12.51 -3.41 -16.65
CA LEU A 10 -13.61 -2.95 -15.79
C LEU A 10 -13.51 -3.48 -14.35
N ALA A 11 -12.97 -4.69 -14.17
CA ALA A 11 -12.75 -5.28 -12.84
C ALA A 11 -11.65 -4.54 -12.06
N VAL A 12 -10.54 -4.18 -12.70
CA VAL A 12 -9.47 -3.37 -12.10
C VAL A 12 -10.01 -2.01 -11.68
N LEU A 13 -10.75 -1.35 -12.58
CA LEU A 13 -11.34 -0.04 -12.31
C LEU A 13 -12.36 -0.08 -11.17
N ALA A 14 -13.13 -1.16 -11.05
CA ALA A 14 -14.07 -1.35 -9.95
C ALA A 14 -13.34 -1.39 -8.59
N TRP A 15 -12.24 -2.13 -8.48
CA TRP A 15 -11.43 -2.17 -7.26
C TRP A 15 -10.92 -0.79 -6.86
N TYR A 16 -10.40 -0.02 -7.81
CA TYR A 16 -9.90 1.33 -7.56
C TYR A 16 -11.00 2.31 -7.16
N LYS A 17 -12.20 2.20 -7.76
CA LYS A 17 -13.35 3.00 -7.36
C LYS A 17 -13.76 2.72 -5.91
N VAL A 18 -13.89 1.44 -5.54
CA VAL A 18 -14.24 1.03 -4.17
C VAL A 18 -13.16 1.46 -3.18
N ALA A 19 -11.87 1.37 -3.54
CA ALA A 19 -10.77 1.86 -2.72
C ALA A 19 -10.93 3.36 -2.37
N LYS A 20 -11.30 4.18 -3.37
CA LYS A 20 -11.53 5.61 -3.16
C LYS A 20 -12.73 5.86 -2.24
N GLU A 21 -13.84 5.17 -2.45
CA GLU A 21 -15.05 5.27 -1.60
C GLU A 21 -14.75 4.87 -0.14
N ASN A 22 -13.93 3.83 0.05
CA ASN A 22 -13.45 3.41 1.36
C ASN A 22 -12.58 4.47 2.03
N LEU A 23 -11.64 5.08 1.30
CA LEU A 23 -10.78 6.13 1.86
C LEU A 23 -11.59 7.38 2.27
N SER A 24 -12.55 7.80 1.44
CA SER A 24 -13.46 8.91 1.78
C SER A 24 -14.30 8.60 3.02
N SER A 25 -14.77 7.35 3.16
CA SER A 25 -15.49 6.90 4.35
C SER A 25 -14.61 6.94 5.60
N ALA A 26 -13.36 6.48 5.48
CA ALA A 26 -12.39 6.52 6.58
C ALA A 26 -12.11 7.95 7.05
N GLU A 27 -11.92 8.88 6.11
CA GLU A 27 -11.68 10.30 6.42
C GLU A 27 -12.86 10.93 7.17
N LEU A 28 -14.09 10.70 6.69
CA LEU A 28 -15.30 11.17 7.35
C LEU A 28 -15.43 10.62 8.77
N LEU A 29 -15.18 9.32 8.96
CA LEU A 29 -15.26 8.66 10.26
C LEU A 29 -14.19 9.17 11.23
N LEU A 30 -12.96 9.39 10.74
CA LEU A 30 -11.87 9.93 11.55
C LEU A 30 -12.17 11.35 12.01
N LYS A 31 -12.70 12.20 11.12
CA LYS A 31 -13.15 13.57 11.45
C LYS A 31 -14.23 13.58 12.54
N ASN A 32 -15.07 12.55 12.58
CA ASN A 32 -16.12 12.35 13.59
C ASN A 32 -15.68 11.49 14.78
N LYS A 33 -14.36 11.31 14.98
CA LYS A 33 -13.76 10.58 16.11
C LYS A 33 -14.18 9.10 16.20
N LYS A 34 -14.58 8.50 15.08
CA LYS A 34 -14.87 7.06 14.96
C LYS A 34 -13.62 6.30 14.52
N VAL A 35 -12.58 6.31 15.37
CA VAL A 35 -11.23 5.83 15.02
C VAL A 35 -11.21 4.36 14.61
N SER A 36 -11.82 3.46 15.38
CA SER A 36 -11.89 2.03 15.03
C SER A 36 -12.54 1.77 13.66
N HIS A 37 -13.57 2.55 13.32
CA HIS A 37 -14.27 2.41 12.03
C HIS A 37 -13.41 2.98 10.90
N ALA A 38 -12.70 4.09 11.14
CA ALA A 38 -11.74 4.61 10.18
C ALA A 38 -10.63 3.58 9.87
N ILE A 39 -10.14 2.84 10.86
CA ILE A 39 -9.17 1.74 10.66
C ILE A 39 -9.74 0.67 9.74
N PHE A 40 -10.98 0.24 9.99
CA PHE A 40 -11.65 -0.76 9.15
C PHE A 40 -11.72 -0.29 7.69
N PHE A 41 -12.18 0.94 7.43
CA PHE A 41 -12.25 1.45 6.07
C PHE A 41 -10.88 1.71 5.42
N ILE A 42 -9.85 2.07 6.20
CA ILE A 42 -8.47 2.15 5.68
C ILE A 42 -7.97 0.78 5.25
N GLN A 43 -8.22 -0.26 6.06
CA GLN A 43 -7.87 -1.63 5.71
C GLN A 43 -8.55 -2.06 4.40
N GLN A 44 -9.86 -1.83 4.28
CA GLN A 44 -10.62 -2.15 3.06
C GLN A 44 -10.13 -1.35 1.85
N CYS A 45 -9.73 -0.09 2.04
CA CYS A 45 -9.09 0.73 1.01
C CYS A 45 -7.79 0.09 0.53
N VAL A 46 -6.85 -0.21 1.44
CA VAL A 46 -5.55 -0.82 1.11
C VAL A 46 -5.77 -2.14 0.37
N GLU A 47 -6.65 -3.01 0.86
CA GLU A 47 -6.96 -4.28 0.23
C GLU A 47 -7.49 -4.10 -1.21
N CYS A 48 -8.39 -3.15 -1.43
CA CYS A 48 -8.91 -2.85 -2.76
C CYS A 48 -7.82 -2.32 -3.71
N ILE A 49 -6.92 -1.44 -3.24
CA ILE A 49 -5.80 -0.95 -4.06
C ILE A 49 -4.92 -2.12 -4.48
N VAL A 50 -4.49 -2.94 -3.52
CA VAL A 50 -3.59 -4.06 -3.77
C VAL A 50 -4.24 -5.06 -4.75
N LYS A 51 -5.51 -5.40 -4.55
CA LYS A 51 -6.24 -6.27 -5.47
C LYS A 51 -6.30 -5.71 -6.89
N GLY A 52 -6.56 -4.40 -7.02
CA GLY A 52 -6.54 -3.72 -8.32
C GLY A 52 -5.18 -3.80 -8.99
N VAL A 53 -4.10 -3.48 -8.26
CA VAL A 53 -2.71 -3.49 -8.77
C VAL A 53 -2.26 -4.87 -9.22
N PHE A 54 -2.52 -5.92 -8.42
CA PHE A 54 -2.12 -7.28 -8.76
C PHE A 54 -2.93 -7.85 -9.93
N LEU A 55 -4.19 -7.45 -10.08
CA LEU A 55 -5.00 -7.80 -11.23
C LEU A 55 -4.56 -7.02 -12.49
N GLU A 56 -4.22 -5.74 -12.37
CA GLU A 56 -3.75 -4.89 -13.47
C GLU A 56 -2.41 -5.38 -14.02
N SER A 57 -1.46 -5.70 -13.15
CA SER A 57 -0.13 -6.20 -13.53
C SER A 57 -0.15 -7.63 -14.11
N GLY A 58 -1.26 -8.36 -13.95
CA GLY A 58 -1.39 -9.75 -14.42
C GLY A 58 -0.53 -10.76 -13.64
N VAL A 59 0.09 -10.34 -12.54
CA VAL A 59 0.86 -11.23 -11.65
C VAL A 59 -0.04 -12.28 -11.01
N LEU A 60 -1.27 -11.88 -10.66
CA LEU A 60 -2.29 -12.74 -10.10
C LEU A 60 -3.55 -12.75 -10.98
N ASN A 61 -4.34 -13.81 -10.85
CA ASN A 61 -5.65 -13.94 -11.49
C ASN A 61 -6.76 -13.59 -10.48
N ASN A 62 -8.01 -13.57 -10.92
CA ASN A 62 -9.14 -13.24 -10.05
C ASN A 62 -9.24 -14.11 -8.78
N ASP A 63 -8.87 -15.39 -8.86
CA ASP A 63 -8.98 -16.32 -7.74
C ASP A 63 -7.86 -16.11 -6.72
N THR A 64 -6.62 -15.94 -7.18
CA THR A 64 -5.47 -15.71 -6.31
C THR A 64 -5.46 -14.29 -5.73
N THR A 65 -5.95 -13.30 -6.47
CA THR A 65 -6.11 -11.92 -5.99
C THR A 65 -7.08 -11.83 -4.79
N ARG A 66 -8.09 -12.70 -4.71
CA ARG A 66 -9.02 -12.73 -3.58
C ARG A 66 -8.35 -13.12 -2.25
N GLN A 67 -7.24 -13.86 -2.30
CA GLN A 67 -6.57 -14.43 -1.13
C GLN A 67 -5.42 -13.58 -0.58
N ILE A 68 -5.06 -12.48 -1.25
CA ILE A 68 -3.94 -11.59 -0.88
C ILE A 68 -4.00 -11.12 0.59
N SER A 69 -5.19 -10.90 1.14
CA SER A 69 -5.37 -10.29 2.46
C SER A 69 -4.86 -11.13 3.64
N HIS A 70 -4.56 -12.42 3.41
CA HIS A 70 -3.98 -13.29 4.43
C HIS A 70 -2.45 -13.21 4.50
N SER A 71 -1.79 -13.02 3.36
CA SER A 71 -0.32 -13.02 3.23
C SER A 71 0.11 -12.10 2.08
N PRO A 72 -0.05 -10.78 2.23
CA PRO A 72 0.30 -9.82 1.17
C PRO A 72 1.78 -9.93 0.77
N GLU A 73 2.67 -10.22 1.71
CA GLU A 73 4.11 -10.39 1.49
C GLU A 73 4.44 -11.43 0.42
N ASP A 74 3.67 -12.52 0.31
CA ASP A 74 3.92 -13.58 -0.66
C ASP A 74 3.59 -13.11 -2.09
N ALA A 75 2.50 -12.35 -2.25
CA ALA A 75 2.13 -11.75 -3.53
C ALA A 75 3.17 -10.71 -3.97
N TYR A 76 3.59 -9.83 -3.06
CA TYR A 76 4.64 -8.85 -3.35
C TYR A 76 5.99 -9.52 -3.67
N LYS A 77 6.34 -10.60 -2.97
CA LYS A 77 7.56 -11.37 -3.28
C LYS A 77 7.53 -11.96 -4.69
N LEU A 78 6.36 -12.41 -5.17
CA LEU A 78 6.20 -12.87 -6.54
C LEU A 78 6.38 -11.73 -7.55
N LEU A 79 5.71 -10.59 -7.33
CA LEU A 79 5.85 -9.39 -8.16
C LEU A 79 7.31 -8.93 -8.25
N TYR A 80 7.98 -8.74 -7.11
CA TYR A 80 9.34 -8.23 -7.08
C TYR A 80 10.37 -9.19 -7.69
N LYS A 81 10.15 -10.50 -7.62
CA LYS A 81 10.96 -11.48 -8.36
C LYS A 81 10.81 -11.32 -9.88
N GLN A 82 9.59 -11.06 -10.36
CA GLN A 82 9.34 -10.84 -11.79
C GLN A 82 9.90 -9.51 -12.31
N LEU A 83 10.04 -8.53 -11.43
CA LEU A 83 10.65 -7.22 -11.70
C LEU A 83 12.17 -7.16 -11.45
N ASP A 84 12.78 -8.27 -10.98
CA ASP A 84 14.17 -8.30 -10.53
C ASP A 84 14.53 -7.21 -9.49
N TYR A 85 13.57 -6.89 -8.62
CA TYR A 85 13.70 -5.82 -7.62
C TYR A 85 14.08 -6.39 -6.24
N SER A 86 15.38 -6.67 -6.07
CA SER A 86 15.95 -7.28 -4.86
C SER A 86 15.64 -6.53 -3.56
N CYS A 87 15.62 -5.19 -3.62
CA CYS A 87 15.26 -4.34 -2.48
C CYS A 87 13.82 -4.59 -2.01
N GLY A 88 12.87 -4.74 -2.93
CA GLY A 88 11.49 -5.10 -2.60
C GLY A 88 11.38 -6.50 -1.98
N ILE A 89 12.14 -7.47 -2.48
CA ILE A 89 12.19 -8.84 -1.91
C ILE A 89 12.65 -8.79 -0.45
N TYR A 90 13.67 -7.99 -0.13
CA TYR A 90 14.12 -7.77 1.24
C TYR A 90 12.99 -7.23 2.13
N TYR A 91 12.23 -6.24 1.65
CA TYR A 91 11.12 -5.67 2.44
C TYR A 91 9.96 -6.63 2.67
N CYS A 92 9.73 -7.60 1.78
CA CYS A 92 8.73 -8.66 2.00
C CYS A 92 9.02 -9.49 3.27
N GLU A 93 10.28 -9.61 3.65
CA GLU A 93 10.69 -10.34 4.86
C GLU A 93 10.85 -9.39 6.06
N GLU A 94 11.43 -8.22 5.83
CA GLU A 94 11.80 -7.29 6.89
C GLU A 94 10.59 -6.57 7.51
N ILE A 95 9.60 -6.17 6.70
CA ILE A 95 8.41 -5.45 7.21
C ILE A 95 7.63 -6.31 8.21
N PRO A 96 7.19 -7.54 7.88
CA PRO A 96 6.47 -8.38 8.85
C PRO A 96 7.32 -8.66 10.10
N ARG A 97 8.62 -8.91 9.92
CA ARG A 97 9.55 -9.15 11.03
C ARG A 97 9.62 -7.98 12.00
N GLN A 98 9.71 -6.74 11.51
CA GLN A 98 9.71 -5.55 12.37
C GLN A 98 8.36 -5.32 13.03
N LEU A 99 7.26 -5.42 12.27
CA LEU A 99 5.92 -5.22 12.82
C LEU A 99 5.55 -6.25 13.91
N ASN A 100 6.07 -7.48 13.80
CA ASN A 100 5.87 -8.52 14.81
C ASN A 100 6.56 -8.23 16.15
N LYS A 101 7.47 -7.24 16.21
CA LYS A 101 8.04 -6.75 17.48
C LYS A 101 7.06 -5.88 18.27
N GLY A 102 6.08 -5.27 17.61
CA GLY A 102 5.06 -4.44 18.27
C GLY A 102 3.95 -5.30 18.86
N ILE A 103 3.69 -5.14 20.16
CA ILE A 103 2.65 -5.89 20.88
C ILE A 103 1.26 -5.26 20.74
N SER A 104 1.19 -3.98 20.40
CA SER A 104 -0.05 -3.23 20.18
C SER A 104 -0.11 -2.61 18.78
N PHE A 105 -1.32 -2.27 18.32
CA PHE A 105 -1.47 -1.53 17.06
C PHE A 105 -0.76 -0.17 17.09
N GLU A 106 -0.75 0.50 18.24
CA GLU A 106 -0.04 1.77 18.43
C GLU A 106 1.47 1.63 18.23
N GLU A 107 2.08 0.58 18.78
CA GLU A 107 3.50 0.29 18.55
C GLU A 107 3.79 -0.06 17.10
N LYS A 108 2.91 -0.86 16.47
CA LYS A 108 3.02 -1.19 15.05
C LYS A 108 2.92 0.05 14.16
N LEU A 109 2.07 1.02 14.51
CA LEU A 109 2.01 2.32 13.84
C LEU A 109 3.33 3.09 13.96
N ARG A 110 3.94 3.12 15.15
CA ARG A 110 5.26 3.78 15.34
C ARG A 110 6.36 3.11 14.53
N ILE A 111 6.41 1.77 14.54
CA ILE A 111 7.35 1.00 13.72
C ILE A 111 7.12 1.28 12.23
N SER A 112 5.86 1.29 11.80
CA SER A 112 5.50 1.59 10.41
C SER A 112 5.91 3.00 10.00
N ALA A 113 5.75 4.00 10.87
CA ALA A 113 6.19 5.36 10.59
C ALA A 113 7.70 5.44 10.35
N ASN A 114 8.51 4.70 11.12
CA ASN A 114 9.96 4.65 10.90
C ASN A 114 10.31 4.01 9.54
N ILE A 115 9.64 2.91 9.17
CA ILE A 115 9.84 2.26 7.87
C ILE A 115 9.40 3.18 6.71
N ALA A 116 8.25 3.83 6.84
CA ALA A 116 7.74 4.78 5.85
C ALA A 116 8.67 5.99 5.64
N ASN A 117 9.30 6.47 6.71
CA ASN A 117 10.31 7.53 6.63
C ASN A 117 11.54 7.05 5.85
N GLN A 118 12.03 5.82 6.09
CA GLN A 118 13.13 5.24 5.31
C GLN A 118 12.79 5.16 3.83
N PHE A 119 11.59 4.70 3.47
CA PHE A 119 11.15 4.68 2.06
C PHE A 119 11.12 6.08 1.44
N THR A 120 10.69 7.07 2.21
CA THR A 120 10.59 8.46 1.74
C THR A 120 11.98 9.07 1.54
N GLU A 121 12.89 8.89 2.50
CA GLU A 121 14.28 9.35 2.40
C GLU A 121 15.02 8.70 1.21
N ASP A 122 14.85 7.39 1.03
CA ASP A 122 15.45 6.65 -0.08
C ASP A 122 14.89 7.12 -1.43
N TYR A 123 13.57 7.32 -1.53
CA TYR A 123 12.91 7.85 -2.72
C TYR A 123 13.40 9.27 -3.05
N GLU A 124 13.43 10.18 -2.09
CA GLU A 124 13.87 11.56 -2.29
C GLU A 124 15.35 11.63 -2.72
N ARG A 125 16.21 10.81 -2.11
CA ARG A 125 17.62 10.71 -2.48
C ARG A 125 17.78 10.22 -3.91
N ASN A 126 17.07 9.15 -4.30
CA ASN A 126 17.12 8.62 -5.66
C ASN A 126 16.55 9.61 -6.68
N LEU A 127 15.48 10.32 -6.34
CA LEU A 127 14.87 11.35 -7.18
C LEU A 127 15.84 12.50 -7.45
N LYS A 128 16.55 12.97 -6.41
CA LYS A 128 17.54 14.03 -6.52
C LYS A 128 18.73 13.64 -7.40
N ASN A 129 19.13 12.38 -7.36
CA ASN A 129 20.28 11.88 -8.12
C ASN A 129 19.93 11.40 -9.53
N ALA A 130 18.64 11.21 -9.85
CA ALA A 130 18.17 10.60 -11.10
C ALA A 130 18.74 11.23 -12.37
N SER A 131 18.88 12.57 -12.42
CA SER A 131 19.47 13.25 -13.58
C SER A 131 20.97 13.02 -13.73
N CYS A 132 21.68 12.84 -12.62
CA CYS A 132 23.12 12.59 -12.60
C CYS A 132 23.42 11.13 -12.94
N ASP A 133 22.56 10.22 -12.48
CA ASP A 133 22.67 8.79 -12.72
C ASP A 133 22.11 8.38 -14.09
N ALA A 134 21.60 9.33 -14.87
CA ALA A 134 20.87 9.08 -16.12
C ALA A 134 21.62 8.17 -17.11
N ASN A 135 22.94 8.28 -17.15
CA ASN A 135 23.80 7.47 -18.03
C ASN A 135 23.99 6.02 -17.56
N ASN A 136 23.65 5.72 -16.31
CA ASN A 136 23.77 4.40 -15.69
C ASN A 136 22.40 3.75 -15.43
N ILE A 137 21.30 4.41 -15.83
CA ILE A 137 19.96 3.83 -15.77
C ILE A 137 19.92 2.67 -16.75
N ALA A 138 19.62 1.47 -16.24
CA ALA A 138 19.37 0.31 -17.08
C ALA A 138 18.19 0.59 -18.00
N ASP A 139 18.26 0.17 -19.27
CA ASP A 139 17.19 0.39 -20.24
C ASP A 139 15.87 -0.22 -19.74
N MET A 140 14.86 0.65 -19.62
CA MET A 140 13.51 0.29 -19.22
C MET A 140 12.56 0.41 -20.41
N ASP A 141 11.60 -0.53 -20.49
CA ASP A 141 10.54 -0.51 -21.50
C ASP A 141 9.45 0.50 -21.09
N PRO A 142 9.26 1.60 -21.85
CA PRO A 142 8.25 2.59 -21.52
C PRO A 142 6.83 2.01 -21.53
N ILE A 143 6.53 1.07 -22.43
CA ILE A 143 5.19 0.47 -22.54
C ILE A 143 4.89 -0.37 -21.29
N ALA A 144 5.88 -1.11 -20.77
CA ALA A 144 5.73 -1.89 -19.54
C ALA A 144 5.47 -1.02 -18.29
N LEU A 145 5.84 0.27 -18.35
CA LEU A 145 5.60 1.28 -17.32
C LEU A 145 4.32 2.12 -17.58
N GLY A 146 3.56 1.81 -18.62
CA GLY A 146 2.38 2.59 -19.00
C GLY A 146 2.69 3.96 -19.61
N LEU A 147 3.92 4.17 -20.09
CA LEU A 147 4.39 5.40 -20.74
C LEU A 147 4.27 5.29 -22.28
N PRO A 148 4.19 6.42 -23.00
CA PRO A 148 4.22 6.40 -24.46
C PRO A 148 5.56 5.84 -24.98
N PRO A 149 5.59 5.17 -26.16
CA PRO A 149 6.82 4.60 -26.71
C PRO A 149 7.95 5.61 -26.94
N SER A 150 7.63 6.91 -26.98
CA SER A 150 8.58 8.01 -27.12
C SER A 150 9.17 8.52 -25.79
N ALA A 151 8.81 7.91 -24.65
CA ALA A 151 9.31 8.34 -23.36
C ALA A 151 10.83 8.10 -23.24
N THR A 152 11.52 9.03 -22.60
CA THR A 152 12.96 8.94 -22.37
C THR A 152 13.28 7.97 -21.24
N GLN A 153 14.50 7.42 -21.20
CA GLN A 153 14.94 6.56 -20.10
C GLN A 153 14.84 7.25 -18.73
N LEU A 154 15.08 8.57 -18.67
CA LEU A 154 14.87 9.33 -17.44
C LEU A 154 13.39 9.33 -17.02
N GLN A 155 12.44 9.49 -17.95
CA GLN A 155 11.01 9.42 -17.64
C GLN A 155 10.61 8.01 -17.16
N CYS A 156 11.14 6.97 -17.81
CA CYS A 156 10.94 5.59 -17.38
C CYS A 156 11.45 5.35 -15.96
N TYR A 157 12.66 5.79 -15.65
CA TYR A 157 13.26 5.63 -14.33
C TYR A 157 12.51 6.40 -13.24
N LEU A 158 12.09 7.64 -13.51
CA LEU A 158 11.27 8.41 -12.57
C LEU A 158 9.93 7.72 -12.29
N CYS A 159 9.28 7.19 -13.32
CA CYS A 159 8.06 6.40 -13.19
C CYS A 159 8.30 5.12 -12.36
N PHE A 160 9.41 4.42 -12.61
CA PHE A 160 9.81 3.25 -11.84
C PHE A 160 10.02 3.58 -10.35
N LEU A 161 10.75 4.67 -10.03
CA LEU A 161 10.99 5.11 -8.65
C LEU A 161 9.68 5.40 -7.91
N ILE A 162 8.77 6.16 -8.53
CA ILE A 162 7.45 6.47 -7.96
C ILE A 162 6.67 5.17 -7.73
N THR A 163 6.69 4.27 -8.71
CA THR A 163 5.94 3.02 -8.61
C THR A 163 6.49 2.13 -7.50
N MET A 164 7.81 1.95 -7.41
CA MET A 164 8.40 1.13 -6.34
C MET A 164 8.20 1.75 -4.96
N TYR A 165 8.25 3.07 -4.84
CA TYR A 165 7.88 3.77 -3.59
C TYR A 165 6.44 3.45 -3.18
N ASN A 166 5.48 3.60 -4.11
CA ASN A 166 4.07 3.32 -3.85
C ASN A 166 3.83 1.84 -3.52
N MET A 167 4.49 0.91 -4.22
CA MET A 167 4.40 -0.52 -3.97
C MET A 167 4.94 -0.90 -2.59
N ASN A 168 6.09 -0.35 -2.19
CA ASN A 168 6.68 -0.59 -0.87
C ASN A 168 5.79 -0.01 0.25
N MET A 169 5.22 1.18 0.05
CA MET A 169 4.24 1.76 0.99
C MET A 169 2.97 0.90 1.09
N LEU A 170 2.44 0.39 -0.02
CA LEU A 170 1.28 -0.48 -0.02
C LEU A 170 1.56 -1.83 0.65
N LEU A 171 2.74 -2.42 0.44
CA LEU A 171 3.17 -3.61 1.18
C LEU A 171 3.20 -3.33 2.68
N LEU A 172 3.79 -2.21 3.11
CA LEU A 172 3.81 -1.80 4.52
C LEU A 172 2.40 -1.66 5.10
N PHE A 173 1.51 -0.96 4.40
CA PHE A 173 0.13 -0.79 4.85
C PHE A 173 -0.65 -2.10 4.85
N SER A 174 -0.41 -3.00 3.89
CA SER A 174 -1.06 -4.31 3.85
C SER A 174 -0.67 -5.16 5.07
N CYS A 175 0.61 -5.09 5.47
CA CYS A 175 1.08 -5.77 6.67
C CYS A 175 0.56 -5.12 7.97
N LEU A 176 0.53 -3.78 8.02
CA LEU A 176 0.04 -3.02 9.18
C LEU A 176 -1.46 -3.26 9.40
N PHE A 177 -2.26 -3.11 8.35
CA PHE A 177 -3.71 -3.31 8.33
C PHE A 177 -4.06 -4.74 7.93
N SER A 178 -3.35 -5.73 8.48
CA SER A 178 -3.64 -7.15 8.24
C SER A 178 -5.07 -7.54 8.64
N HIS A 179 -5.54 -8.68 8.15
CA HIS A 179 -6.82 -9.30 8.52
C HIS A 179 -7.03 -9.43 10.04
N LYS A 180 -5.96 -9.59 10.83
CA LYS A 180 -6.06 -9.60 12.29
C LYS A 180 -6.50 -8.24 12.87
N VAL A 181 -6.09 -7.14 12.25
CA VAL A 181 -6.53 -5.79 12.64
C VAL A 181 -7.98 -5.59 12.25
N GLU A 182 -8.41 -6.06 11.08
CA GLU A 182 -9.81 -6.04 10.65
C GLU A 182 -10.73 -6.71 11.68
N GLN A 183 -10.40 -7.94 12.08
CA GLN A 183 -11.18 -8.69 13.08
C GLN A 183 -11.30 -7.93 14.41
N ASN A 184 -10.24 -7.25 14.83
CA ASN A 184 -10.20 -6.53 16.10
C ASN A 184 -10.86 -5.14 16.03
N ALA A 185 -10.80 -4.48 14.87
CA ALA A 185 -11.32 -3.13 14.68
C ALA A 185 -12.81 -3.13 14.30
N GLY A 186 -13.28 -4.18 13.62
CA GLY A 186 -14.66 -4.32 13.16
C GLY A 186 -15.60 -4.97 14.17
N TYR A 187 -15.09 -5.85 15.06
CA TYR A 187 -15.95 -6.70 15.89
C TYR A 187 -15.54 -6.67 17.37
N PRO A 188 -16.51 -6.69 18.31
CA PRO A 188 -16.22 -6.92 19.72
C PRO A 188 -15.54 -8.28 19.95
N GLN A 189 -14.56 -8.32 20.84
CA GLN A 189 -13.93 -9.56 21.28
C GLN A 189 -14.59 -10.06 22.57
N ILE A 190 -15.07 -11.30 22.52
CA ILE A 190 -15.74 -11.94 23.66
C ILE A 190 -14.76 -12.92 24.29
N ASN A 191 -14.24 -12.56 25.47
CA ASN A 191 -13.46 -13.46 26.32
C ASN A 191 -14.31 -13.91 27.50
N ALA A 192 -13.96 -15.04 28.12
CA ALA A 192 -14.75 -15.69 29.18
C ALA A 192 -15.12 -14.78 30.38
N GLN A 193 -14.42 -13.65 30.58
CA GLN A 193 -14.67 -12.71 31.67
C GLN A 193 -15.02 -11.28 31.22
N LYS A 194 -14.93 -10.92 29.94
CA LYS A 194 -15.14 -9.53 29.48
C LYS A 194 -15.43 -9.43 27.97
N ILE A 195 -16.30 -8.49 27.61
CA ILE A 195 -16.45 -8.00 26.23
C ILE A 195 -15.52 -6.79 26.07
N VAL A 196 -14.61 -6.85 25.10
CA VAL A 196 -13.76 -5.73 24.70
C VAL A 196 -14.30 -5.19 23.38
N VAL A 197 -14.78 -3.95 23.36
CA VAL A 197 -15.25 -3.34 22.11
C VAL A 197 -14.08 -2.64 21.40
N PRO A 198 -14.11 -2.51 20.05
CA PRO A 198 -12.99 -1.93 19.31
C PRO A 198 -12.55 -0.54 19.79
N SER A 199 -13.50 0.29 20.25
CA SER A 199 -13.19 1.61 20.79
C SER A 199 -12.29 1.58 22.03
N ASP A 200 -12.32 0.50 22.81
CA ASP A 200 -11.49 0.36 24.02
C ASP A 200 -10.01 0.20 23.68
N VAL A 201 -9.71 -0.27 22.46
CA VAL A 201 -8.35 -0.59 22.00
C VAL A 201 -7.82 0.47 21.04
N PHE A 202 -8.66 0.95 20.13
CA PHE A 202 -8.22 1.75 18.99
C PHE A 202 -8.42 3.26 19.15
N ASN A 203 -9.26 3.72 20.07
CA ASN A 203 -9.52 5.15 20.24
C ASN A 203 -8.45 5.82 21.11
N THR A 204 -7.18 5.78 20.69
CA THR A 204 -6.09 6.54 21.31
C THR A 204 -5.70 7.74 20.45
N LEU A 205 -5.18 8.79 21.08
CA LEU A 205 -4.72 9.99 20.35
C LEU A 205 -3.55 9.67 19.42
N THR A 206 -2.67 8.72 19.81
CA THR A 206 -1.56 8.28 18.97
C THR A 206 -2.06 7.62 17.68
N ILE A 207 -3.05 6.73 17.80
CA ILE A 207 -3.67 6.07 16.65
C ILE A 207 -4.35 7.11 15.77
N GLU A 208 -5.17 8.01 16.35
CA GLU A 208 -5.86 9.05 15.60
C GLU A 208 -4.88 9.90 14.76
N LYS A 209 -3.79 10.37 15.37
CA LYS A 209 -2.73 11.13 14.67
C LYS A 209 -2.03 10.31 13.59
N GLY A 210 -1.76 9.03 13.87
CA GLY A 210 -1.19 8.13 12.87
C GLY A 210 -2.07 8.00 11.63
N LEU A 211 -3.39 7.84 11.81
CA LEU A 211 -4.34 7.76 10.70
C LEU A 211 -4.47 9.08 9.93
N GLN A 212 -4.39 10.24 10.62
CA GLN A 212 -4.37 11.55 9.98
C GLN A 212 -3.18 11.72 9.02
N THR A 213 -2.06 11.04 9.28
CA THR A 213 -0.90 11.02 8.38
C THR A 213 -1.04 9.98 7.26
N ILE A 214 -1.61 8.82 7.56
CA ILE A 214 -1.76 7.72 6.58
C ILE A 214 -2.76 8.08 5.46
N ILE A 215 -3.88 8.74 5.79
CA ILE A 215 -4.91 9.08 4.80
C ILE A 215 -4.35 9.91 3.63
N PRO A 216 -3.62 11.03 3.86
CA PRO A 216 -2.99 11.78 2.78
C PRO A 216 -2.01 10.95 1.91
N ILE A 217 -1.26 10.03 2.52
CA ILE A 217 -0.34 9.14 1.80
C ILE A 217 -1.14 8.20 0.88
N LEU A 218 -2.20 7.57 1.39
CA LEU A 218 -3.07 6.72 0.56
C LEU A 218 -3.75 7.50 -0.55
N THR A 219 -4.17 8.75 -0.31
CA THR A 219 -4.71 9.64 -1.35
C THR A 219 -3.68 9.87 -2.45
N LYS A 220 -2.42 10.16 -2.09
CA LYS A 220 -1.33 10.31 -3.07
C LYS A 220 -1.12 9.01 -3.86
N ILE A 221 -1.02 7.87 -3.18
CA ILE A 221 -0.82 6.56 -3.83
C ILE A 221 -1.96 6.26 -4.81
N LEU A 222 -3.22 6.46 -4.41
CA LEU A 222 -4.38 6.29 -5.29
C LEU A 222 -4.27 7.19 -6.52
N ASN A 223 -3.92 8.47 -6.35
CA ASN A 223 -3.77 9.40 -7.46
C ASN A 223 -2.61 9.02 -8.39
N ASP A 224 -1.49 8.56 -7.83
CA ASP A 224 -0.32 8.15 -8.60
C ASP A 224 -0.60 6.85 -9.40
N ILE A 225 -1.34 5.91 -8.82
CA ILE A 225 -1.70 4.64 -9.48
C ILE A 225 -2.83 4.86 -10.48
N ILE A 226 -3.94 5.48 -10.09
CA ILE A 226 -5.14 5.60 -10.92
C ILE A 226 -4.98 6.73 -11.94
N GLY A 227 -4.20 7.77 -11.64
CA GLY A 227 -4.22 9.03 -12.37
C GLY A 227 -5.47 9.86 -12.03
N LEU A 228 -5.41 11.18 -12.25
CA LEU A 228 -6.52 12.10 -11.97
C LEU A 228 -7.73 11.92 -12.89
N THR A 229 -7.61 11.15 -13.98
CA THR A 229 -8.55 11.11 -15.11
C THR A 229 -9.52 9.94 -15.12
N ILE A 230 -9.42 8.99 -14.19
CA ILE A 230 -10.44 7.93 -13.99
C ILE A 230 -11.49 8.39 -12.94
N LEU A 231 -11.73 9.70 -12.90
CA LEU A 231 -12.71 10.37 -12.06
C LEU A 231 -13.99 10.65 -12.84
#